data_AF-A0A512QQ39-F1
#
_entry.id   AF-A0A512QQ39-F1
#
_cell.length_a   1.000
_cell.length_b   1.000
_cell.length_c   1.000
_cell.angle_alpha   90.00
_cell.angle_beta   90.00
_cell.angle_gamma   90.00
#
_symmetry.space_group_name_H-M   'P 1'
#
loop_
_entity.id
_entity.type
_entity.pdbx_description
1 polymer ?
#
loop_
_entity_poly.entity_id
_entity_poly.type
_entity_poly.pdbx_seq_one_letter_code
_entity_poly.pdbx_strand_id
1 'polypeptide(L)'
;MALWDVKDRFKNPPDDNIPYGFEKKDLVRGTHNEYQHSEDTIHYPSAHITQKVYDNKSLKTPIEREHAMLKGVVLNDITTTNKDVEHNINYKDDVEAEADDAHWNKAKHTLKVNGKNGGIDFKVPHKIADKYKDLYFEFDLELQAPNKPHHVALNEYKQNRNSLEYSYRRPVSPITMRMKSNDNVHLNLSKGMYSYKLKGIYGEDYQALRTAAKNVDKVKVQETRHGYRITKHKDDHGYLVLPVPYVDGMQATVDGHKTAVQKGNGIQTVIPVKKGQEHIELWYAKPHMLLLSVVTIVGIIGAFIFTRYLRKRKN
;
A
#
# COMPACT_ATOMS: atom_id res chain seq x y z
N MET A 1 -1.11 7.67 2.36
CA MET A 1 -1.18 6.62 1.32
C MET A 1 -1.52 7.25 -0.03
N ALA A 2 -0.51 7.89 -0.64
CA ALA A 2 -0.52 8.30 -2.02
C ALA A 2 -0.77 7.07 -2.90
N LEU A 3 -1.84 7.11 -3.67
CA LEU A 3 -2.18 6.07 -4.63
C LEU A 3 -1.22 6.20 -5.82
N TRP A 4 -0.24 5.30 -5.88
CA TRP A 4 0.86 5.29 -6.85
C TRP A 4 0.35 5.34 -8.31
N ASP A 5 0.57 6.48 -8.99
CA ASP A 5 0.10 6.83 -10.35
C ASP A 5 -1.42 6.86 -10.59
N VAL A 6 -2.21 6.98 -9.52
CA VAL A 6 -3.67 7.17 -9.71
C VAL A 6 -3.91 8.62 -10.08
N LYS A 7 -4.23 8.84 -11.34
CA LYS A 7 -4.56 10.17 -11.88
C LYS A 7 -6.02 10.52 -11.67
N ASP A 8 -6.88 9.52 -11.75
CA ASP A 8 -8.33 9.69 -11.72
C ASP A 8 -8.93 8.84 -10.60
N ARG A 9 -9.90 9.42 -9.89
CA ARG A 9 -10.63 8.76 -8.83
C ARG A 9 -12.12 8.91 -9.07
N PHE A 10 -12.81 7.78 -9.18
CA PHE A 10 -14.26 7.70 -9.32
C PHE A 10 -14.89 7.11 -8.06
N LYS A 11 -15.90 7.78 -7.50
CA LYS A 11 -16.55 7.34 -6.26
C LYS A 11 -18.08 7.43 -6.33
N ASN A 12 -18.74 6.38 -5.87
CA ASN A 12 -20.17 6.34 -5.55
C ASN A 12 -20.33 5.50 -4.27
N PRO A 13 -20.93 6.01 -3.18
CA PRO A 13 -21.55 7.34 -2.98
C PRO A 13 -20.55 8.52 -3.01
N PRO A 14 -20.99 9.79 -2.88
CA PRO A 14 -20.10 10.96 -2.83
C PRO A 14 -18.90 10.80 -1.89
N ASP A 15 -17.75 11.38 -2.26
CA ASP A 15 -16.48 11.13 -1.59
C ASP A 15 -16.19 12.14 -0.47
N ASP A 16 -16.71 11.86 0.73
CA ASP A 16 -16.46 12.70 1.91
C ASP A 16 -14.98 12.70 2.36
N ASN A 17 -14.24 11.67 1.96
CA ASN A 17 -12.84 11.44 2.34
C ASN A 17 -11.89 11.50 1.12
N ILE A 18 -12.08 12.50 0.27
CA ILE A 18 -11.18 12.77 -0.86
C ILE A 18 -9.71 12.92 -0.37
N PRO A 19 -8.74 12.19 -0.94
CA PRO A 19 -7.33 12.33 -0.60
C PRO A 19 -6.79 13.73 -0.86
N TYR A 20 -5.87 14.20 -0.03
CA TYR A 20 -5.12 15.41 -0.34
C TYR A 20 -4.41 15.26 -1.69
N GLY A 21 -4.40 16.33 -2.49
CA GLY A 21 -3.89 16.31 -3.85
C GLY A 21 -4.95 15.96 -4.91
N PHE A 22 -6.16 15.54 -4.54
CA PHE A 22 -7.25 15.36 -5.49
C PHE A 22 -8.24 16.52 -5.47
N GLU A 23 -8.68 16.94 -6.66
CA GLU A 23 -9.74 17.93 -6.85
C GLU A 23 -10.93 17.32 -7.57
N LYS A 24 -12.14 17.58 -7.08
CA LYS A 24 -13.37 17.22 -7.79
C LYS A 24 -13.44 17.99 -9.11
N LYS A 25 -13.68 17.26 -10.21
CA LYS A 25 -13.83 17.86 -11.56
C LYS A 25 -15.29 17.87 -11.99
N ASP A 26 -15.91 16.70 -12.03
CA ASP A 26 -17.27 16.55 -12.54
C ASP A 26 -17.99 15.33 -11.94
N LEU A 27 -19.20 15.10 -12.44
CA LEU A 27 -20.00 13.92 -12.17
C LEU A 27 -20.10 13.11 -13.47
N VAL A 28 -19.64 11.86 -13.43
CA VAL A 28 -19.72 10.94 -14.56
C VAL A 28 -20.94 10.04 -14.40
N ARG A 29 -21.84 10.10 -15.37
CA ARG A 29 -23.06 9.29 -15.40
C ARG A 29 -22.79 7.95 -16.07
N GLY A 30 -22.85 6.88 -15.29
CA GLY A 30 -22.94 5.51 -15.78
C GLY A 30 -24.38 5.11 -16.11
N THR A 31 -24.57 3.87 -16.54
CA THR A 31 -25.89 3.33 -16.91
C THR A 31 -26.88 3.27 -15.75
N HIS A 32 -26.40 3.03 -14.53
CA HIS A 32 -27.24 2.85 -13.33
C HIS A 32 -26.85 3.77 -12.17
N ASN A 33 -25.70 4.43 -12.25
CA ASN A 33 -25.10 5.15 -11.13
C ASN A 33 -24.38 6.40 -11.64
N GLU A 34 -24.34 7.43 -10.79
CA GLU A 34 -23.50 8.61 -11.00
C GLU A 34 -22.27 8.51 -10.09
N TYR A 35 -21.11 8.89 -10.62
CA TYR A 35 -19.83 8.81 -9.93
C TYR A 35 -19.23 10.20 -9.82
N GLN A 36 -18.80 10.57 -8.63
CA GLN A 36 -17.94 11.74 -8.45
C GLN A 36 -16.56 11.43 -9.03
N HIS A 37 -16.14 12.23 -10.01
CA HIS A 37 -14.81 12.18 -10.59
C HIS A 37 -13.92 13.23 -9.94
N SER A 38 -12.70 12.84 -9.59
CA SER A 38 -11.69 13.73 -9.06
C SER A 38 -10.33 13.38 -9.65
N GLU A 39 -9.54 14.40 -9.94
CA GLU A 39 -8.22 14.26 -10.56
C GLU A 39 -7.11 14.63 -9.58
N ASP A 40 -5.99 13.92 -9.68
CA ASP A 40 -4.76 14.21 -8.96
C ASP A 40 -4.09 15.48 -9.52
N THR A 41 -3.68 16.36 -8.60
CA THR A 41 -2.99 17.62 -8.87
C THR A 41 -1.49 17.53 -8.59
N ILE A 42 -1.02 16.42 -8.01
CA ILE A 42 0.40 16.21 -7.67
C ILE A 42 0.95 15.01 -8.45
N HIS A 43 1.36 15.26 -9.69
CA HIS A 43 1.88 14.24 -10.59
C HIS A 43 3.25 13.71 -10.15
N TYR A 44 3.24 12.70 -9.29
CA TYR A 44 4.45 11.97 -8.89
C TYR A 44 4.87 10.97 -9.98
N PRO A 45 6.14 10.98 -10.44
CA PRO A 45 6.67 9.96 -11.35
C PRO A 45 6.72 8.58 -10.70
N SER A 46 5.65 7.80 -10.88
CA SER A 46 5.51 6.46 -10.29
C SER A 46 6.64 5.50 -10.71
N ALA A 47 7.01 5.54 -11.99
CA ALA A 47 8.22 4.95 -12.53
C ALA A 47 9.34 5.98 -12.57
N HIS A 48 10.41 5.74 -11.81
CA HIS A 48 11.52 6.67 -11.67
C HIS A 48 12.80 5.95 -11.27
N ILE A 49 13.92 6.68 -11.36
CA ILE A 49 15.20 6.26 -10.82
C ILE A 49 15.50 7.02 -9.54
N THR A 50 16.12 6.32 -8.60
CA THR A 50 16.61 6.91 -7.37
C THR A 50 17.94 6.28 -6.95
N GLN A 51 18.79 7.10 -6.35
CA GLN A 51 20.01 6.65 -5.69
C GLN A 51 19.82 6.46 -4.19
N LYS A 52 18.69 6.92 -3.62
CA LYS A 52 18.45 6.87 -2.18
C LYS A 52 17.92 5.50 -1.79
N VAL A 53 18.63 4.83 -0.87
CA VAL A 53 18.31 3.49 -0.41
C VAL A 53 18.06 3.52 1.09
N TYR A 54 16.89 3.01 1.48
CA TYR A 54 16.45 2.88 2.87
C TYR A 54 16.30 1.41 3.24
N ASP A 55 16.68 1.05 4.47
CA ASP A 55 16.43 -0.28 5.02
C ASP A 55 15.03 -0.33 5.64
N ASN A 56 14.20 -1.27 5.18
CA ASN A 56 12.87 -1.46 5.73
C ASN A 56 12.85 -1.68 7.25
N LYS A 57 13.90 -2.31 7.82
CA LYS A 57 13.99 -2.56 9.28
C LYS A 57 14.15 -1.28 10.08
N SER A 58 14.68 -0.21 9.48
CA SER A 58 14.85 1.09 10.12
C SER A 58 13.55 1.92 10.20
N LEU A 59 12.56 1.61 9.35
CA LEU A 59 11.30 2.35 9.23
C LEU A 59 10.25 1.79 10.19
N LYS A 60 9.86 2.59 11.19
CA LYS A 60 9.00 2.18 12.30
C LYS A 60 7.54 2.52 12.07
N THR A 61 7.27 3.69 11.50
CA THR A 61 5.89 4.18 11.31
C THR A 61 5.41 4.04 9.86
N PRO A 62 4.09 4.01 9.61
CA PRO A 62 3.55 4.04 8.25
C PRO A 62 4.03 5.25 7.43
N ILE A 63 4.14 6.43 8.07
CA ILE A 63 4.55 7.67 7.38
C ILE A 63 6.03 7.64 7.02
N GLU A 64 6.90 7.13 7.88
CA GLU A 64 8.32 6.92 7.56
C GLU A 64 8.49 6.01 6.33
N ARG A 65 7.69 4.93 6.27
CA ARG A 65 7.69 4.02 5.11
C ARG A 65 7.24 4.74 3.84
N GLU A 66 6.14 5.46 3.91
CA GLU A 66 5.63 6.22 2.76
C GLU A 66 6.65 7.25 2.26
N HIS A 67 7.24 8.04 3.15
CA HIS A 67 8.26 9.04 2.79
C HIS A 67 9.51 8.41 2.19
N ALA A 68 9.99 7.30 2.73
CA ALA A 68 11.14 6.58 2.19
C ALA A 68 10.87 6.05 0.77
N MET A 69 9.67 5.50 0.53
CA MET A 69 9.25 5.02 -0.79
C MET A 69 9.01 6.14 -1.81
N LEU A 70 8.64 7.35 -1.35
CA LEU A 70 8.53 8.54 -2.21
C LEU A 70 9.90 9.11 -2.56
N LYS A 71 10.81 9.18 -1.58
CA LYS A 71 12.14 9.79 -1.76
C LYS A 71 13.13 8.84 -2.45
N GLY A 72 12.90 7.53 -2.39
CA GLY A 72 13.76 6.54 -3.03
C GLY A 72 13.24 5.11 -2.94
N VAL A 73 14.14 4.17 -2.67
CA VAL A 73 13.83 2.75 -2.63
C VAL A 73 14.04 2.16 -1.24
N VAL A 74 13.04 1.42 -0.78
CA VAL A 74 13.04 0.65 0.45
C VAL A 74 13.27 -0.81 0.08
N LEU A 75 14.39 -1.36 0.54
CA LEU A 75 14.76 -2.76 0.29
C LEU A 75 14.75 -3.55 1.60
N ASN A 76 14.56 -4.85 1.49
CA ASN A 76 14.70 -5.79 2.60
C ASN A 76 16.10 -6.39 2.59
N ASP A 77 16.62 -6.70 3.79
CA ASP A 77 17.83 -7.50 3.99
C ASP A 77 19.09 -6.94 3.30
N ILE A 78 19.23 -5.62 3.34
CA ILE A 78 20.43 -4.92 2.87
C ILE A 78 21.42 -4.69 4.01
N THR A 79 22.71 -4.66 3.67
CA THR A 79 23.81 -4.40 4.62
C THR A 79 24.28 -2.95 4.61
N THR A 80 23.90 -2.17 3.60
CA THR A 80 24.33 -0.77 3.43
C THR A 80 23.15 0.10 3.02
N THR A 81 22.96 1.20 3.74
CA THR A 81 22.07 2.32 3.37
C THR A 81 22.93 3.53 3.06
N ASN A 82 22.38 4.50 2.32
CA ASN A 82 23.06 5.78 2.07
C ASN A 82 22.22 6.99 2.51
N LYS A 83 21.13 6.73 3.24
CA LYS A 83 20.26 7.74 3.83
C LYS A 83 19.81 7.31 5.22
N ASP A 84 19.83 8.29 6.12
CA ASP A 84 19.21 8.19 7.43
C ASP A 84 17.70 8.35 7.32
N VAL A 85 16.98 7.77 8.28
CA VAL A 85 15.53 7.88 8.37
C VAL A 85 15.18 9.18 9.08
N GLU A 86 14.40 10.02 8.42
CA GLU A 86 13.73 11.15 9.07
C GLU A 86 12.58 10.60 9.93
N HIS A 87 12.72 10.68 11.25
CA HIS A 87 11.72 10.18 12.17
C HIS A 87 10.57 11.18 12.35
N ASN A 88 9.33 10.69 12.20
CA ASN A 88 8.14 11.50 12.37
C ASN A 88 7.79 11.65 13.85
N ILE A 89 7.26 12.83 14.22
CA ILE A 89 6.77 13.07 15.58
C ILE A 89 5.46 12.29 15.77
N ASN A 90 5.39 11.52 16.86
CA ASN A 90 4.17 10.84 17.28
C ASN A 90 3.44 11.72 18.30
N TYR A 91 2.31 12.30 17.91
CA TYR A 91 1.54 13.24 18.72
C TYR A 91 0.52 12.56 19.66
N LYS A 92 0.54 11.23 19.79
CA LYS A 92 -0.46 10.51 20.60
C LYS A 92 -0.54 10.99 22.06
N ASP A 93 0.57 11.48 22.61
CA ASP A 93 0.68 11.90 24.01
C ASP A 93 0.34 13.40 24.17
N ASP A 94 0.26 14.14 23.05
CA ASP A 94 -0.18 15.55 22.99
C ASP A 94 -1.70 15.68 22.79
N VAL A 95 -2.39 14.57 22.50
CA VAL A 95 -3.82 14.55 22.17
C VAL A 95 -4.61 14.01 23.36
N GLU A 96 -5.57 14.79 23.84
CA GLU A 96 -6.46 14.36 24.91
C GLU A 96 -7.46 13.34 24.34
N ALA A 97 -7.75 12.29 25.10
CA ALA A 97 -8.64 11.21 24.67
C ALA A 97 -9.61 10.83 25.80
N GLU A 98 -10.90 10.92 25.51
CA GLU A 98 -11.99 10.65 26.45
C GLU A 98 -12.99 9.67 25.85
N ALA A 99 -13.62 8.85 26.70
CA ALA A 99 -14.62 7.91 26.23
C ALA A 99 -15.98 8.58 26.10
N ASP A 100 -16.64 8.39 24.96
CA ASP A 100 -18.01 8.86 24.71
C ASP A 100 -18.96 7.66 24.55
N ASP A 101 -20.05 7.63 25.31
CA ASP A 101 -20.98 6.50 25.44
C ASP A 101 -20.28 5.12 25.53
N ALA A 102 -19.13 5.13 26.21
CA ALA A 102 -18.25 3.99 26.35
C ALA A 102 -17.51 4.03 27.69
N HIS A 103 -17.11 2.87 28.17
CA HIS A 103 -16.26 2.73 29.35
C HIS A 103 -14.87 2.24 28.93
N TRP A 104 -13.87 3.10 29.08
CA TRP A 104 -12.49 2.80 28.72
C TRP A 104 -11.67 2.39 29.95
N ASN A 105 -11.20 1.14 29.98
CA ASN A 105 -10.21 0.69 30.94
C ASN A 105 -8.81 0.81 30.32
N LYS A 106 -8.12 1.91 30.62
CA LYS A 106 -6.77 2.20 30.09
C LYS A 106 -5.74 1.13 30.48
N ALA A 107 -5.80 0.61 31.72
CA ALA A 107 -4.86 -0.38 32.24
C ALA A 107 -5.00 -1.76 31.57
N LYS A 108 -6.23 -2.16 31.23
CA LYS A 108 -6.52 -3.43 30.55
C LYS A 108 -6.57 -3.32 29.02
N HIS A 109 -6.40 -2.12 28.47
CA HIS A 109 -6.57 -1.83 27.04
C HIS A 109 -7.92 -2.33 26.48
N THR A 110 -8.99 -2.16 27.27
CA THR A 110 -10.35 -2.56 26.86
C THR A 110 -11.30 -1.38 26.81
N LEU A 111 -12.15 -1.37 25.78
CA LEU A 111 -13.18 -0.35 25.58
C LEU A 111 -14.54 -1.02 25.43
N LYS A 112 -15.46 -0.74 26.36
CA LYS A 112 -16.84 -1.25 26.29
C LYS A 112 -17.76 -0.15 25.79
N VAL A 113 -18.23 -0.28 24.56
CA VAL A 113 -19.13 0.68 23.90
C VAL A 113 -20.58 0.29 24.19
N ASN A 114 -21.37 1.22 24.72
CA ASN A 114 -22.71 0.91 25.25
C ASN A 114 -23.84 1.19 24.25
N GLY A 115 -23.76 2.27 23.47
CA GLY A 115 -24.74 2.61 22.44
C GLY A 115 -24.24 2.47 21.00
N LYS A 116 -24.97 3.10 20.08
CA LYS A 116 -24.79 2.90 18.63
C LYS A 116 -23.66 3.74 18.03
N ASN A 117 -23.27 4.83 18.69
CA ASN A 117 -22.26 5.79 18.23
C ASN A 117 -21.15 6.05 19.27
N GLY A 118 -20.98 5.16 20.25
CA GLY A 118 -19.97 5.38 21.29
C GLY A 118 -18.56 5.04 20.80
N GLY A 119 -17.56 5.45 21.57
CA GLY A 119 -16.16 5.19 21.28
C GLY A 119 -15.24 6.14 22.02
N ILE A 120 -14.39 6.86 21.29
CA ILE A 120 -13.40 7.78 21.87
C ILE A 120 -13.45 9.12 21.13
N ASP A 121 -13.59 10.19 21.90
CA ASP A 121 -13.35 11.56 21.45
C ASP A 121 -11.89 11.92 21.70
N PHE A 122 -11.26 12.49 20.68
CA PHE A 122 -9.92 13.02 20.74
C PHE A 122 -9.96 14.53 20.52
N LYS A 123 -9.30 15.28 21.42
CA LYS A 123 -9.05 16.72 21.25
C LYS A 123 -7.61 16.91 20.77
N VAL A 124 -7.48 17.15 19.47
CA VAL A 124 -6.19 17.45 18.85
C VAL A 124 -5.88 18.92 19.06
N PRO A 125 -4.73 19.29 19.64
CA PRO A 125 -4.33 20.69 19.79
C PRO A 125 -4.39 21.44 18.46
N HIS A 126 -4.97 22.65 18.44
CA HIS A 126 -5.09 23.47 17.23
C HIS A 126 -3.76 23.64 16.49
N LYS A 127 -2.65 23.82 17.22
CA LYS A 127 -1.30 23.92 16.62
C LYS A 127 -0.93 22.70 15.75
N ILE A 128 -1.43 21.52 16.08
CA ILE A 128 -1.22 20.30 15.30
C ILE A 128 -2.25 20.24 14.16
N ALA A 129 -3.53 20.47 14.47
CA ALA A 129 -4.61 20.43 13.49
C ALA A 129 -4.39 21.41 12.32
N ASP A 130 -3.93 22.64 12.61
CA ASP A 130 -3.70 23.69 11.60
C ASP A 130 -2.43 23.47 10.79
N LYS A 131 -1.43 22.79 11.37
CA LYS A 131 -0.14 22.53 10.73
C LYS A 131 -0.27 21.52 9.59
N TYR A 132 -1.10 20.50 9.76
CA TYR A 132 -1.19 19.37 8.86
C TYR A 132 -2.43 19.41 7.99
N LYS A 133 -2.38 18.74 6.84
CA LYS A 133 -3.54 18.60 5.94
C LYS A 133 -4.36 17.37 6.30
N ASP A 134 -3.66 16.28 6.63
CA ASP A 134 -4.26 15.05 7.09
C ASP A 134 -3.57 14.54 8.36
N LEU A 135 -4.33 13.81 9.17
CA LEU A 135 -3.84 13.07 10.32
C LEU A 135 -4.04 11.57 10.10
N TYR A 136 -3.07 10.80 10.56
CA TYR A 136 -3.05 9.35 10.52
C TYR A 136 -3.08 8.81 11.94
N PHE A 137 -4.18 8.15 12.30
CA PHE A 137 -4.33 7.49 13.58
C PHE A 137 -4.04 6.00 13.43
N GLU A 138 -3.15 5.50 14.28
CA GLU A 138 -2.74 4.10 14.31
C GLU A 138 -3.29 3.43 15.58
N PHE A 139 -4.05 2.36 15.43
CA PHE A 139 -4.73 1.67 16.53
C PHE A 139 -4.43 0.17 16.53
N ASP A 140 -4.27 -0.43 17.71
CA ASP A 140 -4.66 -1.83 17.91
C ASP A 140 -6.15 -1.81 18.29
N LEU A 141 -7.03 -2.27 17.40
CA LEU A 141 -8.48 -2.22 17.58
C LEU A 141 -9.13 -3.51 17.07
N GLU A 142 -9.83 -4.23 17.94
CA GLU A 142 -10.53 -5.47 17.59
C GLU A 142 -11.76 -5.71 18.48
N LEU A 143 -12.93 -5.91 17.86
CA LEU A 143 -14.16 -6.30 18.54
C LEU A 143 -14.04 -7.74 19.07
N GLN A 144 -13.99 -7.88 20.39
CA GLN A 144 -13.89 -9.18 21.09
C GLN A 144 -15.27 -9.81 21.30
N ALA A 145 -16.30 -9.02 21.62
CA ALA A 145 -17.65 -9.52 21.85
C ALA A 145 -18.75 -8.46 21.60
N PRO A 146 -19.91 -8.83 21.04
CA PRO A 146 -20.21 -10.13 20.46
C PRO A 146 -19.45 -10.32 19.13
N ASN A 147 -19.24 -11.57 18.72
CA ASN A 147 -18.63 -11.87 17.43
C ASN A 147 -19.62 -11.56 16.30
N LYS A 148 -19.44 -10.43 15.62
CA LYS A 148 -20.33 -9.98 14.54
C LYS A 148 -19.61 -9.06 13.54
N PRO A 149 -20.14 -8.92 12.33
CA PRO A 149 -19.81 -7.77 11.49
C PRO A 149 -20.12 -6.47 12.24
N HIS A 150 -19.25 -5.47 12.08
CA HIS A 150 -19.36 -4.21 12.80
C HIS A 150 -18.77 -3.06 12.00
N HIS A 151 -19.17 -1.84 12.38
CA HIS A 151 -18.66 -0.61 11.81
C HIS A 151 -17.59 0.01 12.69
N VAL A 152 -16.56 0.56 12.04
CA VAL A 152 -15.55 1.42 12.66
C VAL A 152 -15.46 2.68 11.79
N ALA A 153 -15.59 3.84 12.40
CA ALA A 153 -15.39 5.10 11.72
C ALA A 153 -14.51 6.04 12.54
N LEU A 154 -13.73 6.85 11.83
CA LEU A 154 -12.94 7.93 12.40
C LEU A 154 -13.26 9.19 11.58
N ASN A 155 -14.12 10.05 12.12
CA ASN A 155 -14.80 11.11 11.38
C ASN A 155 -15.39 10.61 10.04
N GLU A 156 -14.88 11.12 8.91
CA GLU A 156 -15.32 10.76 7.56
C GLU A 156 -14.79 9.40 7.06
N TYR A 157 -13.73 8.86 7.68
CA TYR A 157 -13.23 7.54 7.34
C TYR A 157 -14.16 6.48 7.90
N LYS A 158 -14.71 5.62 7.05
CA LYS A 158 -15.71 4.61 7.41
C LYS A 158 -15.29 3.25 6.89
N GLN A 159 -15.33 2.23 7.75
CA GLN A 159 -15.00 0.85 7.38
C GLN A 159 -15.96 -0.14 8.03
N ASN A 160 -16.45 -1.10 7.23
CA ASN A 160 -17.12 -2.29 7.74
C ASN A 160 -16.08 -3.40 7.94
N ARG A 161 -16.15 -4.06 9.09
CA ARG A 161 -15.27 -5.18 9.45
C ARG A 161 -16.10 -6.44 9.65
N ASN A 162 -15.58 -7.56 9.14
CA ASN A 162 -16.19 -8.87 9.32
C ASN A 162 -16.01 -9.37 10.76
N SER A 163 -16.82 -10.36 11.14
CA SER A 163 -16.67 -11.10 12.40
C SER A 163 -15.31 -11.79 12.50
N LEU A 164 -14.86 -12.10 13.71
CA LEU A 164 -13.59 -12.80 13.97
C LEU A 164 -13.57 -14.21 13.38
N GLU A 165 -14.71 -14.88 13.34
CA GLU A 165 -14.87 -16.25 12.81
C GLU A 165 -15.01 -16.32 11.28
N TYR A 166 -15.01 -15.19 10.57
CA TYR A 166 -15.13 -15.21 9.11
C TYR A 166 -13.90 -15.84 8.45
N SER A 167 -14.09 -16.92 7.68
CA SER A 167 -13.00 -17.74 7.13
C SER A 167 -12.00 -17.00 6.23
N TYR A 168 -12.41 -15.88 5.62
CA TYR A 168 -11.54 -15.05 4.77
C TYR A 168 -11.04 -13.80 5.47
N ARG A 169 -11.22 -13.68 6.80
CA ARG A 169 -10.68 -12.56 7.58
C ARG A 169 -9.16 -12.53 7.44
N ARG A 170 -8.63 -11.34 7.19
CA ARG A 170 -7.19 -11.07 7.28
C ARG A 170 -6.97 -10.20 8.52
N PRO A 171 -6.26 -10.69 9.55
CA PRO A 171 -5.94 -9.87 10.70
C PRO A 171 -4.98 -8.76 10.26
N VAL A 172 -5.33 -7.52 10.59
CA VAL A 172 -4.47 -6.35 10.38
C VAL A 172 -4.44 -5.63 11.74
N SER A 173 -3.26 -5.64 12.37
CA SER A 173 -2.96 -4.87 13.57
C SER A 173 -1.48 -4.45 13.53
N PRO A 174 -1.15 -3.18 13.75
CA PRO A 174 -2.09 -2.08 13.94
C PRO A 174 -2.84 -1.72 12.64
N ILE A 175 -4.00 -1.09 12.78
CA ILE A 175 -4.71 -0.45 11.66
C ILE A 175 -4.31 1.03 11.61
N THR A 176 -4.20 1.59 10.40
CA THR A 176 -3.93 3.02 10.20
C THR A 176 -5.11 3.64 9.46
N MET A 177 -5.70 4.69 10.02
CA MET A 177 -6.81 5.43 9.43
C MET A 177 -6.37 6.86 9.12
N ARG A 178 -6.55 7.27 7.86
CA ARG A 178 -6.32 8.64 7.40
C ARG A 178 -7.62 9.43 7.48
N MET A 179 -7.53 10.62 8.02
CA MET A 179 -8.59 11.62 8.02
C MET A 179 -8.03 12.99 7.66
N LYS A 180 -8.91 13.89 7.24
CA LYS A 180 -8.63 15.33 7.15
C LYS A 180 -8.31 15.84 8.55
N SER A 181 -7.31 16.71 8.62
CA SER A 181 -6.89 17.31 9.88
C SER A 181 -8.05 18.08 10.52
N ASN A 182 -8.29 17.81 11.80
CA ASN A 182 -9.37 18.39 12.59
C ASN A 182 -8.96 18.42 14.07
N ASP A 183 -9.41 19.43 14.80
CA ASP A 183 -9.20 19.57 16.24
C ASP A 183 -10.12 18.64 17.05
N ASN A 184 -11.27 18.27 16.50
CA ASN A 184 -12.25 17.36 17.07
C ASN A 184 -12.33 16.07 16.23
N VAL A 185 -11.89 14.98 16.83
CA VAL A 185 -11.84 13.68 16.17
C VAL A 185 -12.64 12.67 16.98
N HIS A 186 -13.57 11.99 16.34
CA HIS A 186 -14.41 10.98 16.98
C HIS A 186 -14.19 9.61 16.33
N LEU A 187 -13.71 8.66 17.13
CA LEU A 187 -13.69 7.23 16.78
C LEU A 187 -15.04 6.62 17.16
N ASN A 188 -15.90 6.43 16.18
CA ASN A 188 -17.21 5.80 16.33
C ASN A 188 -17.10 4.29 16.15
N LEU A 189 -17.61 3.54 17.13
CA LEU A 189 -17.61 2.09 17.17
C LEU A 189 -19.01 1.55 17.37
N SER A 190 -19.31 0.42 16.73
CA SER A 190 -20.54 -0.32 17.04
C SER A 190 -20.52 -0.84 18.49
N LYS A 191 -21.68 -0.92 19.16
CA LYS A 191 -21.82 -1.56 20.49
C LYS A 191 -21.09 -2.89 20.61
N GLY A 192 -20.24 -3.01 21.63
CA GLY A 192 -19.45 -4.20 21.90
C GLY A 192 -18.29 -3.96 22.85
N MET A 193 -17.53 -5.01 23.13
CA MET A 193 -16.30 -4.98 23.90
C MET A 193 -15.11 -5.09 22.95
N TYR A 194 -14.22 -4.11 22.97
CA TYR A 194 -13.06 -4.02 22.11
C TYR A 194 -11.77 -4.18 22.91
N SER A 195 -10.78 -4.85 22.30
CA SER A 195 -9.37 -4.59 22.58
C SER A 195 -9.00 -3.30 21.87
N TYR A 196 -8.50 -2.31 22.61
CA TYR A 196 -8.27 -0.96 22.10
C TYR A 196 -7.00 -0.34 22.68
N LYS A 197 -6.12 0.12 21.78
CA LYS A 197 -4.93 0.91 22.11
C LYS A 197 -4.61 1.89 20.98
N LEU A 198 -4.49 3.17 21.32
CA LEU A 198 -3.89 4.17 20.43
C LEU A 198 -2.36 3.95 20.38
N LYS A 199 -1.83 3.73 19.19
CA LYS A 199 -0.40 3.44 18.94
C LYS A 199 0.35 4.67 18.49
N GLY A 200 -0.29 5.52 17.68
CA GLY A 200 0.31 6.76 17.24
C GLY A 200 -0.67 7.68 16.52
N ILE A 201 -0.31 8.96 16.52
CA ILE A 201 -0.96 10.00 15.71
C ILE A 201 0.15 10.72 14.95
N TYR A 202 0.06 10.72 13.62
CA TYR A 202 1.08 11.31 12.75
C TYR A 202 0.42 12.31 11.80
N GLY A 203 1.05 13.45 11.58
CA GLY A 203 0.54 14.48 10.68
C GLY A 203 1.27 14.50 9.34
N GLU A 204 0.53 14.75 8.27
CA GLU A 204 1.08 14.89 6.92
C GLU A 204 0.77 16.27 6.34
N ASP A 205 1.81 16.99 5.94
CA ASP A 205 1.72 18.30 5.26
C ASP A 205 1.95 18.19 3.74
N TYR A 206 2.32 16.98 3.27
CA TYR A 206 2.59 16.61 1.89
C TYR A 206 3.81 17.30 1.27
N GLN A 207 4.70 17.87 2.08
CA GLN A 207 5.98 18.42 1.59
C GLN A 207 6.88 17.32 1.03
N ALA A 208 6.93 16.15 1.68
CA ALA A 208 7.71 15.02 1.21
C ALA A 208 7.27 14.58 -0.20
N LEU A 209 5.95 14.45 -0.44
CA LEU A 209 5.38 14.13 -1.74
C LEU A 209 5.70 15.20 -2.80
N ARG A 210 5.42 16.48 -2.50
CA ARG A 210 5.67 17.58 -3.46
C ARG A 210 7.15 17.73 -3.82
N THR A 211 8.03 17.49 -2.86
CA THR A 211 9.49 17.53 -3.08
C THR A 211 9.94 16.34 -3.90
N ALA A 212 9.46 15.13 -3.57
CA ALA A 212 9.80 13.92 -4.30
C ALA A 212 9.32 13.99 -5.76
N ALA A 213 8.10 14.47 -6.01
CA ALA A 213 7.54 14.62 -7.36
C ALA A 213 8.40 15.50 -8.30
N LYS A 214 9.20 16.42 -7.74
CA LYS A 214 10.12 17.28 -8.50
C LYS A 214 11.53 16.71 -8.63
N ASN A 215 11.93 15.81 -7.73
CA ASN A 215 13.33 15.43 -7.54
C ASN A 215 13.67 14.00 -7.99
N VAL A 216 12.68 13.14 -8.21
CA VAL A 216 12.93 11.79 -8.72
C VAL A 216 13.10 11.83 -10.24
N ASP A 217 14.01 11.01 -10.76
CA ASP A 217 14.35 11.00 -12.18
C ASP A 217 13.30 10.20 -12.95
N LYS A 218 12.36 10.90 -13.61
CA LYS A 218 11.29 10.27 -14.38
C LYS A 218 11.86 9.46 -15.53
N VAL A 219 11.33 8.24 -15.72
CA VAL A 219 11.65 7.40 -16.89
C VAL A 219 10.47 7.33 -17.86
N LYS A 220 10.77 7.01 -19.12
CA LYS A 220 9.74 6.71 -20.12
C LYS A 220 9.42 5.21 -20.06
N VAL A 221 8.15 4.87 -19.89
CA VAL A 221 7.66 3.49 -19.89
C VAL A 221 6.77 3.28 -21.11
N GLN A 222 6.95 2.15 -21.79
CA GLN A 222 6.14 1.71 -22.91
C GLN A 222 5.73 0.26 -22.69
N GLU A 223 4.45 -0.03 -22.85
CA GLU A 223 3.96 -1.40 -22.85
C GLU A 223 4.39 -2.12 -24.13
N THR A 224 4.63 -3.42 -24.00
CA THR A 224 4.95 -4.32 -25.10
C THR A 224 4.09 -5.57 -24.96
N ARG A 225 4.05 -6.40 -26.01
CA ARG A 225 3.31 -7.67 -25.99
C ARG A 225 3.70 -8.60 -24.84
N HIS A 226 4.94 -8.51 -24.34
CA HIS A 226 5.50 -9.45 -23.39
C HIS A 226 5.90 -8.82 -22.05
N GLY A 227 5.66 -7.52 -21.86
CA GLY A 227 6.06 -6.80 -20.65
C GLY A 227 6.24 -5.31 -20.94
N TYR A 228 7.31 -4.71 -20.41
CA TYR A 228 7.56 -3.27 -20.49
C TYR A 228 8.93 -2.96 -21.07
N ARG A 229 9.02 -1.89 -21.86
CA ARG A 229 10.26 -1.24 -22.26
C ARG A 229 10.38 0.08 -21.52
N ILE A 230 11.50 0.28 -20.86
CA ILE A 230 11.80 1.48 -20.10
C ILE A 230 13.03 2.14 -20.73
N THR A 231 12.96 3.47 -20.89
CA THR A 231 14.10 4.28 -21.34
C THR A 231 14.42 5.30 -20.26
N LYS A 232 15.68 5.29 -19.81
CA LYS A 232 16.22 6.24 -18.83
C LYS A 232 17.27 7.14 -19.46
N HIS A 233 17.63 8.24 -18.78
CA HIS A 233 18.75 9.07 -19.22
C HIS A 233 20.09 8.35 -18.94
N LYS A 234 21.10 8.59 -19.78
CA LYS A 234 22.43 7.93 -19.68
C LYS A 234 23.09 8.16 -18.32
N ASP A 235 22.96 9.35 -17.77
CA ASP A 235 23.63 9.74 -16.53
C ASP A 235 22.94 9.21 -15.26
N ASP A 236 21.70 8.73 -15.39
CA ASP A 236 20.91 8.19 -14.28
C ASP A 236 21.50 6.84 -13.83
N HIS A 237 21.49 6.60 -12.52
CA HIS A 237 21.97 5.36 -11.93
C HIS A 237 21.35 5.14 -10.55
N GLY A 238 21.52 3.93 -10.01
CA GLY A 238 20.91 3.51 -8.74
C GLY A 238 19.87 2.44 -9.00
N TYR A 239 18.62 2.72 -8.62
CA TYR A 239 17.52 1.78 -8.71
C TYR A 239 16.38 2.37 -9.52
N LEU A 240 15.99 1.66 -10.58
CA LEU A 240 14.71 1.86 -11.26
C LEU A 240 13.61 1.24 -10.41
N VAL A 241 12.65 2.06 -9.99
CA VAL A 241 11.45 1.67 -9.26
C VAL A 241 10.27 1.68 -10.23
N LEU A 242 9.49 0.60 -10.24
CA LEU A 242 8.32 0.46 -11.11
C LEU A 242 7.06 0.17 -10.27
N PRO A 243 5.92 0.82 -10.58
CA PRO A 243 4.64 0.60 -9.89
C PRO A 243 3.96 -0.72 -10.31
N VAL A 244 4.76 -1.76 -10.60
CA VAL A 244 4.31 -3.10 -10.98
C VAL A 244 4.60 -4.05 -9.82
N PRO A 245 3.61 -4.84 -9.35
CA PRO A 245 3.85 -5.83 -8.32
C PRO A 245 4.92 -6.85 -8.73
N TYR A 246 5.96 -6.99 -7.91
CA TYR A 246 6.99 -8.01 -8.08
C TYR A 246 6.39 -9.39 -7.83
N VAL A 247 6.73 -10.34 -8.71
CA VAL A 247 6.42 -11.76 -8.59
C VAL A 247 7.62 -12.60 -9.02
N ASP A 248 7.77 -13.78 -8.41
CA ASP A 248 8.83 -14.71 -8.79
C ASP A 248 8.66 -15.15 -10.25
N GLY A 249 9.73 -14.99 -11.04
CA GLY A 249 9.70 -15.19 -12.50
C GLY A 249 9.77 -13.90 -13.31
N MET A 250 9.70 -12.73 -12.67
CA MET A 250 10.08 -11.47 -13.33
C MET A 250 11.55 -11.52 -13.78
N GLN A 251 11.82 -11.03 -14.99
CA GLN A 251 13.12 -11.01 -15.63
C GLN A 251 13.36 -9.64 -16.26
N ALA A 252 14.60 -9.17 -16.24
CA ALA A 252 14.95 -7.95 -16.92
C ALA A 252 16.30 -8.03 -17.64
N THR A 253 16.43 -7.22 -18.68
CA THR A 253 17.70 -6.90 -19.33
C THR A 253 17.94 -5.40 -19.31
N VAL A 254 19.20 -5.01 -19.23
CA VAL A 254 19.64 -3.63 -19.43
C VAL A 254 20.64 -3.64 -20.58
N ASP A 255 20.32 -2.93 -21.65
CA ASP A 255 21.04 -2.92 -22.92
C ASP A 255 21.40 -4.35 -23.40
N GLY A 256 20.39 -5.24 -23.35
CA GLY A 256 20.51 -6.65 -23.77
C GLY A 256 21.14 -7.60 -22.74
N HIS A 257 21.72 -7.09 -21.65
CA HIS A 257 22.37 -7.91 -20.62
C HIS A 257 21.41 -8.19 -19.47
N LYS A 258 21.28 -9.47 -19.08
CA LYS A 258 20.42 -9.85 -17.95
C LYS A 258 20.83 -9.14 -16.67
N THR A 259 19.83 -8.67 -15.92
CA THR A 259 20.02 -8.05 -14.61
C THR A 259 19.07 -8.66 -13.57
N ALA A 260 19.38 -8.46 -12.31
CA ALA A 260 18.52 -8.89 -11.22
C ALA A 260 17.24 -8.04 -11.19
N VAL A 261 16.12 -8.69 -10.88
CA VAL A 261 14.85 -8.02 -10.56
C VAL A 261 14.54 -8.34 -9.11
N GLN A 262 14.20 -7.33 -8.32
CA GLN A 262 14.02 -7.45 -6.89
C GLN A 262 12.67 -6.86 -6.46
N LYS A 263 12.18 -7.33 -5.32
CA LYS A 263 11.04 -6.73 -4.62
C LYS A 263 11.53 -5.56 -3.78
N GLY A 264 10.93 -4.39 -3.94
CA GLY A 264 11.18 -3.20 -3.11
C GLY A 264 9.91 -2.39 -2.88
N ASN A 265 9.99 -1.33 -2.08
CA ASN A 265 8.86 -0.44 -1.78
C ASN A 265 7.56 -1.21 -1.47
N GLY A 266 7.66 -2.17 -0.55
CA GLY A 266 6.57 -3.10 -0.24
C GLY A 266 6.44 -4.20 -1.29
N ILE A 267 5.69 -3.96 -2.37
CA ILE A 267 5.40 -4.96 -3.41
C ILE A 267 5.91 -4.58 -4.79
N GLN A 268 6.58 -3.44 -4.95
CA GLN A 268 7.00 -2.93 -6.25
C GLN A 268 8.18 -3.70 -6.83
N THR A 269 8.33 -3.59 -8.15
CA THR A 269 9.45 -4.15 -8.91
C THR A 269 10.59 -3.14 -8.95
N VAL A 270 11.79 -3.59 -8.59
CA VAL A 270 13.01 -2.79 -8.53
C VAL A 270 14.10 -3.43 -9.36
N ILE A 271 14.81 -2.61 -10.15
CA ILE A 271 15.90 -3.06 -11.03
C ILE A 271 17.12 -2.14 -10.82
N PRO A 272 18.30 -2.67 -10.47
CA PRO A 272 19.51 -1.87 -10.37
C PRO A 272 19.97 -1.45 -11.77
N VAL A 273 20.34 -0.18 -11.90
CA VAL A 273 20.78 0.45 -13.15
C VAL A 273 22.05 1.29 -12.92
N LYS A 274 22.90 1.39 -13.94
CA LYS A 274 24.20 2.07 -13.90
C LYS A 274 24.24 3.21 -14.91
N LYS A 275 25.20 4.11 -14.71
CA LYS A 275 25.52 5.17 -15.69
C LYS A 275 25.94 4.55 -17.02
N GLY A 276 25.59 5.23 -18.11
CA GLY A 276 25.82 4.79 -19.49
C GLY A 276 24.75 3.86 -20.05
N GLN A 277 23.91 3.26 -19.19
CA GLN A 277 22.82 2.39 -19.63
C GLN A 277 21.60 3.21 -20.07
N GLU A 278 20.74 2.69 -20.94
CA GLU A 278 19.55 3.44 -21.39
C GLU A 278 18.29 2.59 -21.52
N HIS A 279 18.41 1.39 -22.08
CA HIS A 279 17.27 0.58 -22.48
C HIS A 279 17.10 -0.60 -21.53
N ILE A 280 15.96 -0.63 -20.84
CA ILE A 280 15.61 -1.72 -19.93
C ILE A 280 14.38 -2.43 -20.49
N GLU A 281 14.43 -3.76 -20.57
CA GLU A 281 13.25 -4.58 -20.87
C GLU A 281 12.91 -5.42 -19.64
N LEU A 282 11.64 -5.42 -19.25
CA LEU A 282 11.10 -6.19 -18.13
C LEU A 282 10.00 -7.10 -18.67
N TRP A 283 10.05 -8.39 -18.34
CA TRP A 283 9.02 -9.35 -18.71
C TRP A 283 8.82 -10.40 -17.63
N TYR A 284 7.70 -11.12 -17.70
CA TYR A 284 7.42 -12.24 -16.82
C TYR A 284 7.67 -13.57 -17.54
N ALA A 285 8.51 -14.40 -16.96
CA ALA A 285 8.70 -15.78 -17.38
C ALA A 285 8.11 -16.71 -16.31
N LYS A 286 7.06 -17.45 -16.67
CA LYS A 286 6.39 -18.40 -15.76
C LYS A 286 7.42 -19.37 -15.16
N PRO A 287 7.60 -19.41 -13.83
CA PRO A 287 8.45 -20.38 -13.18
C PRO A 287 8.02 -21.81 -13.54
N HIS A 288 8.98 -22.72 -13.68
CA HIS A 288 8.75 -24.15 -13.94
C HIS A 288 8.00 -24.51 -15.24
N MET A 289 7.71 -23.56 -16.13
CA MET A 289 6.91 -23.84 -17.33
C MET A 289 7.58 -24.90 -18.22
N LEU A 290 8.90 -24.78 -18.44
CA LEU A 290 9.68 -25.78 -19.18
C LEU A 290 9.65 -27.15 -18.49
N LEU A 291 9.85 -27.18 -17.17
CA LEU A 291 9.83 -28.43 -16.38
C LEU A 291 8.46 -29.13 -16.51
N LEU A 292 7.38 -28.38 -16.32
CA LEU A 292 6.02 -28.90 -16.42
C LEU A 292 5.71 -29.39 -17.83
N SER A 293 6.15 -28.66 -18.87
CA SER A 293 6.01 -29.12 -20.26
C SER A 293 6.73 -30.43 -20.51
N VAL A 294 7.95 -30.61 -19.99
CA VAL A 294 8.70 -31.87 -20.11
C VAL A 294 7.96 -33.00 -19.40
N VAL A 295 7.50 -32.78 -18.15
CA VAL A 295 6.74 -33.77 -17.38
C VAL A 295 5.45 -34.16 -18.12
N THR A 296 4.74 -33.21 -18.70
CA THR A 296 3.53 -33.47 -19.51
C THR A 296 3.86 -34.33 -20.73
N ILE A 297 4.92 -34.00 -21.48
CA ILE A 297 5.32 -34.77 -22.67
C ILE A 297 5.70 -36.20 -22.28
N VAL A 298 6.49 -36.37 -21.22
CA VAL A 298 6.86 -37.70 -20.69
C VAL A 298 5.62 -38.48 -20.26
N GLY A 299 4.66 -37.83 -19.60
CA GLY A 299 3.38 -38.43 -19.22
C GLY A 299 2.57 -38.91 -20.43
N ILE A 300 2.50 -38.11 -21.49
CA ILE A 300 1.81 -38.47 -22.75
C ILE A 300 2.50 -39.68 -23.41
N ILE A 301 3.83 -39.66 -23.51
CA ILE A 301 4.60 -40.78 -24.07
C ILE A 301 4.40 -42.05 -23.24
N GLY A 302 4.48 -41.94 -21.91
CA GLY A 302 4.23 -43.04 -20.99
C GLY A 302 2.84 -43.64 -21.14
N ALA A 303 1.80 -42.79 -21.24
CA ALA A 303 0.42 -43.22 -21.47
C ALA A 303 0.26 -43.94 -22.82
N PHE A 304 0.93 -43.46 -23.88
CA PHE A 304 0.92 -44.12 -25.18
C PHE A 304 1.59 -45.51 -25.14
N ILE A 305 2.75 -45.62 -24.48
CA ILE A 305 3.45 -46.90 -24.30
C ILE A 305 2.59 -47.88 -23.49
N PHE A 306 2.00 -47.42 -22.39
CA PHE A 306 1.17 -48.24 -21.50
C PHE A 306 -0.10 -48.74 -22.20
N THR A 307 -0.79 -47.87 -22.94
CA THR A 307 -1.99 -48.27 -23.71
C THR A 307 -1.64 -49.28 -24.81
N ARG A 308 -0.51 -49.12 -25.50
CA ARG A 308 -0.03 -50.09 -26.49
C ARG A 308 0.31 -51.44 -25.85
N TYR A 309 0.91 -51.43 -24.65
CA TYR A 309 1.18 -52.64 -23.88
C TYR A 309 -0.11 -53.37 -23.45
N LEU A 310 -1.11 -52.65 -22.94
CA LEU A 310 -2.40 -53.24 -22.56
C LEU A 310 -3.15 -53.85 -23.75
N ARG A 311 -3.15 -53.17 -24.91
CA ARG A 311 -3.77 -53.71 -26.13
C ARG A 311 -3.09 -55.00 -26.60
N LYS A 312 -1.77 -55.08 -26.51
CA LYS A 312 -1.01 -56.31 -26.82
C LYS A 312 -1.27 -57.46 -25.86
N ARG A 313 -1.74 -57.20 -24.64
CA ARG A 313 -2.12 -58.25 -23.66
C ARG A 313 -3.56 -58.74 -23.79
N LYS A 314 -4.41 -58.01 -24.53
CA LYS A 314 -5.83 -58.32 -24.71
C LYS A 314 -6.12 -59.07 -26.02
N ASN A 315 -5.16 -59.07 -26.95
CA ASN A 315 -5.07 -59.96 -28.11
C ASN A 315 -4.17 -61.14 -27.76
#